data_AF-A0A2E4YBL8-F1
#
_entry.id   AF-A0A2E4YBL8-F1
#
_cell.length_a   1.000
_cell.length_b   1.000
_cell.length_c   1.000
_cell.angle_alpha   90.00
_cell.angle_beta   90.00
_cell.angle_gamma   90.00
#
_symmetry.space_group_name_H-M   'P 1'
#
loop_
_entity.id
_entity.type
_entity.pdbx_description
1 polymer ?
#
loop_
_entity_poly.entity_id
_entity_poly.type
_entity_poly.pdbx_seq_one_letter_code
_entity_poly.pdbx_strand_id
1 'polypeptide(L)'
;MKFKLYQIHLTDAEVDKVNAEGHNSVPKHLTKLDMSFAKDEVGSLAKKAMDNNWYTHVSNITADGLEKVFEIGNIGPDENIERLAPMYSVSVSDVVENEDGEQFVCASIGWKEVA
;
A
#
# COMPACT_ATOMS: atom_id res chain seq x y z
N MET A 1 -0.79 -13.36 13.76
CA MET A 1 -1.57 -13.43 12.52
C MET A 1 -0.65 -13.14 11.35
N LYS A 2 -0.93 -13.67 10.15
CA LYS A 2 -0.20 -13.34 8.93
C LYS A 2 -1.00 -12.34 8.08
N PHE A 3 -0.40 -11.19 7.83
CA PHE A 3 -0.98 -10.12 7.02
C PHE A 3 -0.31 -10.07 5.66
N LYS A 4 -1.08 -9.86 4.59
CA LYS A 4 -0.52 -9.58 3.27
C LYS A 4 -0.32 -8.08 3.11
N LEU A 5 0.85 -7.67 2.62
CA LEU A 5 1.15 -6.28 2.31
C LEU A 5 1.11 -6.05 0.80
N TYR A 6 0.38 -5.02 0.40
CA TYR A 6 0.19 -4.61 -0.98
C TYR A 6 0.72 -3.19 -1.19
N GLN A 7 1.60 -3.02 -2.19
CA GLN A 7 2.21 -1.72 -2.51
C GLN A 7 2.10 -1.39 -4.00
N ILE A 8 1.80 -0.13 -4.31
CA ILE A 8 1.79 0.39 -5.69
C ILE A 8 3.23 0.63 -6.15
N HIS A 9 3.64 -0.09 -7.19
CA HIS A 9 4.92 0.04 -7.87
C HIS A 9 4.74 0.64 -9.26
N LEU A 10 5.56 1.62 -9.62
CA LEU A 10 5.67 2.11 -11.00
C LEU A 10 6.74 1.30 -11.74
N THR A 11 6.49 1.04 -13.02
CA THR A 11 7.50 0.55 -13.95
C THR A 11 8.42 1.69 -14.39
N ASP A 12 9.61 1.38 -14.91
CA ASP A 12 10.53 2.40 -15.43
C ASP A 12 9.88 3.30 -16.49
N ALA A 13 9.09 2.71 -17.41
CA ALA A 13 8.36 3.48 -18.42
C ALA A 13 7.30 4.42 -17.82
N GLU A 14 6.65 4.02 -16.72
CA GLU A 14 5.71 4.89 -16.02
C GLU A 14 6.42 6.00 -15.24
N VAL A 15 7.59 5.71 -14.66
CA VAL A 15 8.45 6.72 -14.02
C VAL A 15 8.91 7.75 -15.05
N ASP A 16 9.39 7.30 -16.21
CA ASP A 16 9.80 8.19 -17.31
C ASP A 16 8.65 9.07 -17.77
N LYS A 17 7.44 8.50 -17.90
CA LYS A 17 6.25 9.26 -18.26
C LYS A 17 5.88 10.31 -17.20
N VAL A 18 5.93 9.96 -15.92
CA VAL A 18 5.69 10.91 -14.82
C VAL A 18 6.72 12.04 -14.86
N ASN A 19 7.99 11.73 -15.10
CA ASN A 19 9.05 12.73 -15.18
C ASN A 19 8.91 13.66 -16.40
N ALA A 20 8.38 13.16 -17.52
CA ALA A 20 8.21 13.93 -18.75
C ALA A 20 6.90 14.75 -18.78
N GLU A 21 5.80 14.18 -18.30
CA GLU A 21 4.43 14.70 -18.47
C GLU A 21 3.79 15.18 -17.16
N GLY A 22 4.39 14.88 -16.01
CA GLY A 22 3.92 15.30 -14.68
C GLY A 22 3.15 14.21 -13.90
N HIS A 23 2.84 14.53 -12.64
CA HIS A 23 2.28 13.58 -11.65
C HIS A 23 0.89 12.99 -12.01
N ASN A 24 0.14 13.63 -12.90
CA ASN A 24 -1.19 13.19 -13.33
C ASN A 24 -1.17 12.27 -14.57
N SER A 25 0.01 11.96 -15.13
CA SER A 25 0.17 11.21 -16.39
C SER A 25 -0.02 9.69 -16.27
N VAL A 26 0.10 9.15 -15.05
CA VAL A 26 -0.03 7.72 -14.73
C VAL A 26 -1.12 7.51 -13.66
N PRO A 27 -2.24 6.82 -13.97
CA PRO A 27 -3.39 6.72 -13.07
C PRO A 27 -3.10 6.14 -11.68
N LYS A 28 -2.27 5.09 -11.59
CA LYS A 28 -1.92 4.49 -10.29
C LYS A 28 -1.02 5.40 -9.44
N HIS A 29 -0.17 6.20 -10.09
CA HIS A 29 0.64 7.22 -9.41
C HIS A 29 -0.24 8.34 -8.87
N LEU A 30 -1.13 8.87 -9.71
CA LEU A 30 -2.08 9.90 -9.30
C LEU A 30 -2.95 9.41 -8.13
N THR A 31 -3.47 8.19 -8.20
CA THR A 31 -4.30 7.61 -7.13
C THR A 31 -3.50 7.42 -5.84
N LYS A 32 -2.22 7.03 -5.93
CA LYS A 32 -1.28 6.99 -4.79
C LYS A 32 -1.12 8.35 -4.13
N LEU A 33 -0.95 9.40 -4.94
CA LEU A 33 -0.81 10.78 -4.44
C LEU A 33 -2.11 11.30 -3.84
N ASP A 34 -3.24 11.06 -4.48
CA ASP A 34 -4.56 11.47 -3.99
C ASP A 34 -4.82 10.91 -2.58
N MET A 35 -4.43 9.66 -2.31
CA MET A 35 -4.52 9.05 -0.98
C MET A 35 -3.70 9.79 0.09
N SER A 36 -2.56 10.39 -0.28
CA SER A 36 -1.72 11.17 0.65
C SER A 36 -2.34 12.50 1.06
N PHE A 37 -3.26 13.04 0.25
CA PHE A 37 -3.92 14.33 0.48
C PHE A 37 -5.40 14.20 0.83
N ALA A 38 -5.99 13.02 0.63
CA ALA A 38 -7.36 12.73 0.98
C ALA A 38 -7.55 12.65 2.50
N LYS A 39 -8.63 13.29 2.99
CA LYS A 39 -9.03 13.19 4.40
C LYS A 39 -9.80 11.90 4.65
N ASP A 40 -11.00 11.80 4.07
CA ASP A 40 -11.95 10.74 4.40
C ASP A 40 -12.15 9.72 3.26
N GLU A 41 -11.63 9.99 2.06
CA GLU A 41 -11.87 9.15 0.87
C GLU A 41 -10.79 8.09 0.61
N VAL A 42 -9.81 7.95 1.51
CA VAL A 42 -8.64 7.06 1.33
C VAL A 42 -9.06 5.61 1.08
N GLY A 43 -10.05 5.10 1.82
CA GLY A 43 -10.56 3.73 1.65
C GLY A 43 -11.13 3.48 0.25
N SER A 44 -11.94 4.41 -0.27
CA SER A 44 -12.52 4.31 -1.62
C SER A 44 -11.47 4.41 -2.72
N LEU A 45 -10.44 5.23 -2.54
CA LEU A 45 -9.31 5.34 -3.48
C LEU A 45 -8.45 4.07 -3.49
N ALA A 46 -8.20 3.49 -2.31
CA ALA A 46 -7.52 2.20 -2.19
C ALA A 46 -8.32 1.09 -2.86
N LYS A 47 -9.65 1.05 -2.64
CA LYS A 47 -10.53 0.10 -3.30
C LYS A 47 -10.45 0.21 -4.82
N LYS A 48 -10.53 1.43 -5.36
CA LYS A 48 -10.34 1.69 -6.80
C LYS A 48 -9.01 1.13 -7.29
N ALA A 49 -7.92 1.33 -6.56
CA ALA A 49 -6.60 0.81 -6.96
C ALA A 49 -6.51 -0.73 -6.87
N MET A 50 -7.15 -1.35 -5.88
CA MET A 50 -7.29 -2.82 -5.79
C MET A 50 -8.10 -3.38 -6.98
N ASP A 51 -9.27 -2.80 -7.27
CA ASP A 51 -10.15 -3.21 -8.37
C ASP A 51 -9.47 -3.07 -9.76
N ASN A 52 -8.53 -2.13 -9.90
CA ASN A 52 -7.74 -1.93 -11.12
C ASN A 52 -6.46 -2.79 -11.17
N ASN A 53 -6.21 -3.67 -10.20
CA ASN A 53 -5.00 -4.50 -10.10
C ASN A 53 -3.69 -3.68 -10.13
N TRP A 54 -3.67 -2.51 -9.49
CA TRP A 54 -2.47 -1.65 -9.46
C TRP A 54 -1.51 -1.96 -8.32
N TYR A 55 -1.97 -2.70 -7.33
CA TYR A 55 -1.14 -3.17 -6.22
C TYR A 55 -0.35 -4.41 -6.59
N THR A 56 0.86 -4.52 -6.04
CA THR A 56 1.64 -5.76 -6.02
C THR A 56 1.59 -6.32 -4.60
N HIS A 57 1.33 -7.62 -4.44
CA HIS A 57 1.50 -8.31 -3.16
C HIS A 57 3.00 -8.51 -2.92
N VAL A 58 3.58 -7.72 -2.02
CA VAL A 58 5.04 -7.65 -1.85
C VAL A 58 5.58 -8.49 -0.72
N SER A 59 4.78 -8.77 0.31
CA SER A 59 5.21 -9.57 1.45
C SER A 59 4.05 -10.13 2.25
N ASN A 60 4.37 -11.12 3.08
CA ASN A 60 3.54 -11.50 4.22
C ASN A 60 4.26 -11.10 5.51
N ILE A 61 3.55 -10.43 6.42
CA ILE A 61 4.09 -9.95 7.70
C ILE A 61 3.39 -10.67 8.85
N THR A 62 4.16 -11.30 9.73
CA THR A 62 3.64 -11.94 10.95
C THR A 62 3.57 -10.92 12.08
N ALA A 63 2.37 -10.59 12.54
CA ALA A 63 2.13 -9.53 13.53
C ALA A 63 0.87 -9.78 14.38
N ASP A 64 0.74 -9.00 15.46
CA ASP A 64 -0.41 -9.06 16.38
C ASP A 64 -1.52 -8.05 16.03
N GLY A 65 -1.36 -7.29 14.95
CA GLY A 65 -2.34 -6.30 14.48
C GLY A 65 -1.72 -5.28 13.53
N LEU A 66 -2.55 -4.40 12.97
CA LEU A 66 -2.16 -3.42 11.95
C LEU A 66 -1.03 -2.48 12.40
N GLU A 67 -1.08 -1.99 13.64
CA GLU A 67 0.00 -1.16 14.20
C GLU A 67 1.34 -1.91 14.26
N LYS A 68 1.30 -3.21 14.57
CA LYS A 68 2.50 -4.03 14.59
C LYS A 68 2.99 -4.38 13.18
N VAL A 69 2.08 -4.49 12.20
CA VAL A 69 2.45 -4.56 10.77
C VAL A 69 3.19 -3.29 10.35
N PHE A 70 2.71 -2.10 10.76
CA PHE A 70 3.39 -0.83 10.48
C PHE A 70 4.80 -0.80 11.09
N GLU A 71 4.92 -1.13 12.38
CA GLU A 71 6.22 -1.14 13.06
C GLU A 71 7.19 -2.13 12.41
N ILE A 72 6.77 -3.37 12.19
CA ILE A 72 7.62 -4.42 11.60
C ILE A 72 8.01 -4.07 10.17
N GLY A 73 7.07 -3.60 9.35
CA GLY A 73 7.35 -3.25 7.96
C GLY A 73 8.29 -2.04 7.78
N ASN A 74 8.51 -1.26 8.84
CA ASN A 74 9.40 -0.09 8.84
C ASN A 74 10.72 -0.32 9.59
N ILE A 75 10.70 -1.09 10.68
CA ILE A 75 11.81 -1.23 11.63
C ILE A 75 12.29 -2.69 11.75
N GLY A 76 11.40 -3.65 11.52
CA GLY A 76 11.65 -5.08 11.70
C GLY A 76 11.06 -5.65 13.01
N PRO A 77 11.44 -6.88 13.39
CA PRO A 77 12.53 -7.67 12.82
C PRO A 77 12.21 -8.28 11.45
N ASP A 78 13.23 -8.44 10.60
CA ASP A 78 13.08 -9.02 9.25
C ASP A 78 12.63 -10.50 9.27
N GLU A 79 12.86 -11.22 10.37
CA GLU A 79 12.37 -12.60 10.54
C GLU A 79 10.84 -12.73 10.50
N ASN A 80 10.13 -11.62 10.76
CA ASN A 80 8.67 -11.55 10.68
C ASN A 80 8.19 -11.18 9.26
N ILE A 81 9.09 -10.92 8.31
CA ILE A 81 8.77 -10.47 6.96
C ILE A 81 9.16 -11.55 5.95
N GLU A 82 8.17 -12.17 5.33
CA GLU A 82 8.35 -13.01 4.15
C GLU A 82 8.22 -12.14 2.89
N ARG A 83 9.33 -11.80 2.24
CA ARG A 83 9.33 -10.96 1.03
C ARG A 83 9.04 -11.78 -0.23
N LEU A 84 8.07 -11.33 -1.02
CA LEU A 84 7.62 -11.96 -2.27
C LEU A 84 8.03 -11.15 -3.50
N ALA A 85 8.19 -9.84 -3.35
CA ALA A 85 8.63 -8.89 -4.36
C ALA A 85 9.44 -7.76 -3.69
N PRO A 86 10.01 -6.80 -4.45
CA PRO A 86 10.56 -5.58 -3.86
C PRO A 86 9.53 -4.95 -2.92
N MET A 87 9.96 -4.69 -1.70
CA MET A 87 9.13 -4.12 -0.64
C MET A 87 9.83 -2.88 -0.10
N TYR A 88 9.07 -1.80 0.02
CA TYR A 88 9.48 -0.59 0.71
C TYR A 88 8.92 -0.55 2.14
N SER A 89 9.29 0.47 2.90
CA SER A 89 8.62 0.83 4.16
C SER A 89 7.11 0.86 4.01
N VAL A 90 6.38 0.32 4.98
CA VAL A 90 4.91 0.43 5.04
C VAL A 90 4.54 1.90 5.26
N SER A 91 3.77 2.49 4.35
CA SER A 91 3.44 3.92 4.38
C SER A 91 2.02 4.19 3.89
N VAL A 92 1.64 5.47 3.91
CA VAL A 92 0.37 5.96 3.37
C VAL A 92 0.17 5.39 1.97
N SER A 93 -1.07 4.99 1.65
CA SER A 93 -1.52 4.31 0.42
C SER A 93 -1.24 2.81 0.33
N ASP A 94 -0.46 2.22 1.24
CA ASP A 94 -0.27 0.77 1.26
C ASP A 94 -1.50 0.07 1.86
N VAL A 95 -1.84 -1.11 1.32
CA VAL A 95 -2.96 -1.92 1.78
C VAL A 95 -2.46 -3.15 2.51
N VAL A 96 -3.10 -3.46 3.63
CA VAL A 96 -2.87 -4.65 4.43
C VAL A 96 -4.15 -5.49 4.44
N GLU A 97 -4.03 -6.78 4.15
CA GLU A 97 -5.14 -7.74 4.23
C GLU A 97 -4.87 -8.74 5.37
N ASN A 98 -5.86 -8.96 6.23
CA ASN A 98 -5.77 -9.95 7.30
C ASN A 98 -6.14 -11.37 6.82
N GLU A 99 -6.12 -12.34 7.73
CA GLU A 99 -6.41 -13.75 7.41
C GLU A 99 -7.88 -13.99 7.03
N ASP A 100 -8.79 -13.10 7.44
CA ASP A 100 -10.21 -13.12 7.12
C ASP A 100 -10.53 -12.47 5.75
N GLY A 101 -9.52 -11.86 5.11
CA GLY A 101 -9.66 -11.16 3.83
C GLY A 101 -10.11 -9.70 3.95
N GLU A 102 -10.19 -9.16 5.16
CA GLU A 102 -10.50 -7.75 5.40
C GLU A 102 -9.28 -6.88 5.04
N GLN A 103 -9.53 -5.79 4.32
CA GLN A 103 -8.48 -4.93 3.78
C GLN A 103 -8.48 -3.56 4.45
N PHE A 104 -7.29 -3.08 4.80
CA PHE A 104 -7.07 -1.80 5.48
C PHE A 104 -5.98 -1.03 4.76
N VAL A 105 -6.25 0.24 4.42
CA VAL A 105 -5.26 1.16 3.86
C VAL A 105 -4.63 1.98 4.97
N CYS A 106 -3.31 2.13 4.91
CA CYS A 106 -2.57 3.08 5.75
C CYS A 106 -2.94 4.51 5.32
N ALA A 107 -3.61 5.25 6.21
CA ALA A 107 -4.01 6.63 5.98
C ALA A 107 -2.98 7.60 6.58
N SER A 108 -3.18 8.90 6.36
CA SER A 108 -2.34 9.94 6.98
C SER A 108 -2.29 9.84 8.51
N ILE A 109 -3.36 9.32 9.12
CA ILE A 109 -3.43 8.97 10.54
C ILE A 109 -4.12 7.60 10.68
N GLY A 110 -3.35 6.60 11.12
CA GLY A 110 -3.83 5.25 11.39
C GLY A 110 -4.30 4.49 10.15
N TRP A 111 -5.32 3.64 10.33
CA TRP A 111 -5.82 2.73 9.31
C TRP A 111 -7.27 3.03 8.95
N LYS A 112 -7.63 2.82 7.70
CA LYS A 112 -9.01 2.92 7.19
C LYS A 112 -9.37 1.64 6.47
N GLU A 113 -10.60 1.18 6.64
CA GLU A 113 -11.14 0.04 5.90
C GLU A 113 -11.20 0.36 4.40
N VAL A 114 -10.81 -0.62 3.59
CA VAL A 114 -10.99 -0.57 2.14
C VAL A 114 -12.41 -1.04 1.85
N ALA A 115 -13.34 -0.08 1.92
CA ALA A 115 -14.76 -0.08 1.53
C ALA A 115 -15.47 -1.44 1.36
#